data_AF-A0A3M1SE51-F1
#
_entry.id   AF-A0A3M1SE51-F1
#
_cell.length_a   1.000
_cell.length_b   1.000
_cell.length_c   1.000
_cell.angle_alpha   90.00
_cell.angle_beta   90.00
_cell.angle_gamma   90.00
#
_symmetry.space_group_name_H-M   'P 1'
#
loop_
_entity.id
_entity.type
_entity.pdbx_description
1 polymer ?
#
loop_
_entity_poly.entity_id
_entity_poly.type
_entity_poly.pdbx_seq_one_letter_code
_entity_poly.pdbx_strand_id
1 'polypeptide(L)'
;MDTCLEETSNQHGTRGGRFVWWPVLLLLSLGLGAGVGYAEWLVGRYWAPWLLLPALTGLAGGIVWCGMVRLMPVAGRRALLWTAAVIALGATVLAPHWMAYRELQAQITPETQLIAKMTASTEEPIIPETFGEFLAWSAKRGRFIGRQKIVGVWVWASWALDAILVGVGFGLPVRDLMRKPYCRTCRTWLRPILARNLSLREAERVAARCSLPSNCFPGNLHEPLRLRVLGCRGACGGFVLQFFSVGHRRPLLEESLSSAMFAQLNDSLAAPEASDASPRRR
;
A
#
# COMPACT_ATOMS: atom_id res chain seq x y z
N MET A 1 13.48 19.17 -3.72
CA MET A 1 13.34 20.29 -2.76
C MET A 1 13.26 19.66 -1.39
N ASP A 2 14.40 19.20 -0.86
CA ASP A 2 14.42 18.21 0.22
C ASP A 2 15.28 18.62 1.44
N THR A 3 15.65 19.89 1.60
CA THR A 3 16.77 20.24 2.53
C THR A 3 16.46 21.23 3.67
N CYS A 4 15.21 21.62 3.96
CA CYS A 4 14.96 22.65 4.99
C CYS A 4 14.26 22.21 6.29
N LEU A 5 14.07 20.91 6.56
CA LEU A 5 13.28 20.46 7.72
C LEU A 5 14.02 19.53 8.71
N GLU A 6 15.35 19.49 8.72
CA GLU A 6 16.08 18.45 9.47
C GLU A 6 16.75 18.86 10.80
N GLU A 7 16.78 20.14 11.18
CA GLU A 7 17.82 20.56 12.14
C GLU A 7 17.43 20.84 13.60
N THR A 8 16.15 20.76 14.03
CA THR A 8 15.78 21.21 15.41
C THR A 8 15.09 20.18 16.33
N SER A 9 15.05 18.89 16.01
CA SER A 9 14.31 17.90 16.84
C SER A 9 15.13 16.65 17.23
N ASN A 10 16.32 16.84 17.80
CA ASN A 10 17.26 15.74 18.03
C ASN A 10 17.68 15.48 19.50
N GLN A 11 16.82 15.72 20.51
CA GLN A 11 17.26 15.53 21.91
C GLN A 11 16.42 14.66 22.87
N HIS A 12 15.27 14.09 22.51
CA HIS A 12 14.58 13.13 23.42
C HIS A 12 14.48 11.74 22.82
N GLY A 13 15.62 11.04 22.81
CA GLY A 13 15.78 9.68 22.34
C GLY A 13 15.27 8.64 23.33
N THR A 14 14.04 8.15 23.15
CA THR A 14 13.68 6.80 23.59
C THR A 14 14.29 5.78 22.61
N ARG A 15 15.52 5.34 22.90
CA ARG A 15 16.25 4.32 22.13
C ARG A 15 15.76 2.89 22.39
N GLY A 16 15.02 2.63 23.48
CA GLY A 16 14.68 1.26 23.92
C GLY A 16 13.56 0.51 23.19
N GLY A 17 12.58 1.20 22.57
CA GLY A 17 11.41 0.54 21.97
C GLY A 17 11.56 0.15 20.49
N ARG A 18 12.78 0.21 19.93
CA ARG A 18 12.97 0.25 18.47
C ARG A 18 12.96 -1.12 17.78
N PHE A 19 13.23 -2.21 18.49
CA PHE A 19 13.48 -3.53 17.87
C PHE A 19 12.25 -4.45 17.81
N VAL A 20 11.34 -4.37 18.79
CA VAL A 20 10.26 -5.38 18.98
C VAL A 20 9.27 -5.45 17.80
N TRP A 21 8.96 -4.33 17.15
CA TRP A 21 7.94 -4.29 16.09
C TRP A 21 8.38 -4.86 14.75
N TRP A 22 9.69 -5.04 14.53
CA TRP A 22 10.22 -5.55 13.26
C TRP A 22 9.80 -7.01 13.01
N PRO A 23 10.14 -7.98 13.89
CA PRO A 23 9.74 -9.36 13.69
C PRO A 23 8.21 -9.53 13.67
N VAL A 24 7.48 -8.78 14.49
CA VAL A 24 6.00 -8.84 14.52
C VAL A 24 5.40 -8.42 13.19
N LEU A 25 5.84 -7.30 12.60
CA LEU A 25 5.32 -6.85 11.30
C LEU A 25 5.69 -7.81 10.17
N LEU A 26 6.91 -8.35 10.17
CA LEU A 26 7.36 -9.30 9.15
C LEU A 26 6.56 -10.61 9.23
N LEU A 27 6.36 -11.15 10.43
CA LEU A 27 5.55 -12.35 10.66
C LEU A 27 4.09 -12.14 10.28
N LEU A 28 3.49 -11.01 10.67
CA LEU A 28 2.12 -10.69 10.27
C LEU A 28 1.99 -10.50 8.76
N SER A 29 3.00 -9.92 8.11
CA SER A 29 3.02 -9.76 6.64
C SER A 29 3.15 -11.12 5.93
N LEU A 30 4.03 -12.00 6.43
CA LEU A 30 4.18 -13.37 5.93
C LEU A 30 2.88 -14.16 6.09
N GLY A 31 2.30 -14.14 7.30
CA GLY A 31 1.05 -14.85 7.61
C GLY A 31 -0.14 -14.32 6.81
N LEU A 32 -0.26 -12.99 6.67
CA LEU A 32 -1.28 -12.38 5.82
C LEU A 32 -1.10 -12.81 4.36
N GLY A 33 0.13 -12.71 3.83
CA GLY A 33 0.42 -13.07 2.46
C GLY A 33 0.09 -14.54 2.18
N ALA A 34 0.52 -15.45 3.06
CA ALA A 34 0.21 -16.87 2.99
C ALA A 34 -1.29 -17.16 3.11
N GLY A 35 -2.00 -16.47 4.00
CA GLY A 35 -3.45 -16.61 4.16
C GLY A 35 -4.25 -16.16 2.93
N VAL A 36 -3.85 -15.04 2.31
CA VAL A 36 -4.46 -14.56 1.06
C VAL A 36 -4.19 -15.54 -0.09
N GLY A 37 -2.96 -16.04 -0.24
CA GLY A 37 -2.64 -17.04 -1.27
C GLY A 37 -3.32 -18.40 -1.03
N TYR A 38 -3.53 -18.79 0.23
CA TYR A 38 -4.35 -19.96 0.56
C TYR A 38 -5.81 -19.78 0.11
N ALA A 39 -6.39 -18.60 0.35
CA ALA A 39 -7.73 -18.29 -0.10
C ALA A 39 -7.84 -18.30 -1.63
N GLU A 40 -6.85 -17.76 -2.34
CA GLU A 40 -6.76 -17.85 -3.81
C GLU A 40 -6.75 -19.29 -4.29
N TRP A 41 -5.92 -20.15 -3.69
CA TRP A 41 -5.86 -21.57 -4.02
C TRP A 41 -7.20 -22.27 -3.79
N LEU A 42 -7.88 -21.98 -2.68
CA LEU A 42 -9.18 -22.56 -2.38
C LEU A 42 -10.23 -22.15 -3.41
N VAL A 43 -10.29 -20.86 -3.77
CA VAL A 43 -11.21 -20.35 -4.80
C VAL A 43 -10.90 -20.95 -6.17
N GLY A 44 -9.61 -21.05 -6.51
CA GLY A 44 -9.14 -21.59 -7.79
C GLY A 44 -9.55 -23.04 -8.06
N ARG A 45 -9.91 -23.81 -7.02
CA ARG A 45 -10.46 -25.17 -7.17
C ARG A 45 -11.88 -25.20 -7.74
N TYR A 46 -12.67 -24.16 -7.47
CA TYR A 46 -14.07 -24.10 -7.90
C TYR A 46 -14.24 -23.22 -9.13
N TRP A 47 -13.54 -22.09 -9.17
CA TRP A 47 -13.68 -21.10 -10.22
C TRP A 47 -12.39 -20.30 -10.38
N ALA A 48 -11.73 -20.46 -11.51
CA ALA A 48 -10.46 -19.81 -11.82
C ALA A 48 -10.59 -18.92 -13.07
N PRO A 49 -11.24 -17.74 -12.96
CA PRO A 49 -11.24 -16.79 -14.05
C PRO A 49 -9.80 -16.32 -14.28
N TRP A 50 -9.23 -16.72 -15.41
CA TRP A 50 -7.86 -16.39 -15.78
C TRP A 50 -7.67 -14.87 -15.79
N LEU A 51 -6.53 -14.39 -15.27
CA LEU A 51 -6.19 -12.97 -15.03
C LEU A 51 -6.99 -12.26 -13.93
N LEU A 52 -8.31 -12.46 -13.85
CA LEU A 52 -9.15 -11.74 -12.88
C LEU A 52 -8.85 -12.16 -11.44
N LEU A 53 -8.72 -13.46 -11.18
CA LEU A 53 -8.45 -13.97 -9.83
C LEU A 53 -7.11 -13.42 -9.28
N PRO A 54 -5.96 -13.53 -9.97
CA PRO A 54 -4.69 -12.94 -9.52
C PRO A 54 -4.78 -11.43 -9.25
N ALA A 55 -5.46 -10.67 -10.12
CA ALA A 55 -5.62 -9.23 -9.96
C ALA A 55 -6.43 -8.87 -8.70
N LEU A 56 -7.54 -9.59 -8.46
CA LEU A 56 -8.36 -9.41 -7.25
C LEU A 56 -7.62 -9.84 -5.98
N THR A 57 -6.88 -10.96 -6.03
CA THR A 57 -6.04 -11.43 -4.92
C THR A 57 -5.02 -10.36 -4.53
N GLY A 58 -4.30 -9.81 -5.52
CA GLY A 58 -3.35 -8.73 -5.29
C GLY A 58 -4.00 -7.50 -4.67
N LEU A 59 -5.12 -7.04 -5.23
CA LEU A 59 -5.84 -5.87 -4.72
C LEU A 59 -6.36 -6.07 -3.29
N ALA A 60 -7.01 -7.21 -3.02
CA ALA A 60 -7.54 -7.54 -1.71
C ALA A 60 -6.39 -7.65 -0.67
N GLY A 61 -5.32 -8.39 -1.00
CA GLY A 61 -4.14 -8.51 -0.15
C GLY A 61 -3.51 -7.16 0.14
N GLY A 62 -3.37 -6.30 -0.86
CA GLY A 62 -2.81 -4.95 -0.71
C GLY A 62 -3.67 -4.05 0.18
N ILE A 63 -5.01 -4.09 0.04
CA ILE A 63 -5.95 -3.35 0.89
C ILE A 63 -5.86 -3.82 2.34
N VAL A 64 -5.92 -5.14 2.58
CA VAL A 64 -5.86 -5.70 3.93
C VAL A 64 -4.52 -5.39 4.59
N TRP A 65 -3.41 -5.55 3.87
CA TRP A 65 -2.08 -5.19 4.36
C TRP A 65 -1.99 -3.70 4.72
N CYS A 66 -2.52 -2.83 3.86
CA CYS A 66 -2.58 -1.39 4.14
C CYS A 66 -3.43 -1.07 5.38
N GLY A 67 -4.55 -1.78 5.56
CA GLY A 67 -5.39 -1.69 6.76
C GLY A 67 -4.62 -2.06 8.02
N MET A 68 -3.94 -3.20 8.00
CA MET A 68 -3.09 -3.69 9.09
C MET A 68 -1.99 -2.68 9.44
N VAL A 69 -1.24 -2.19 8.46
CA VAL A 69 -0.15 -1.21 8.69
C VAL A 69 -0.65 0.12 9.25
N ARG A 70 -1.87 0.54 8.91
CA ARG A 70 -2.46 1.77 9.48
C ARG A 70 -2.75 1.68 10.96
N LEU A 71 -2.90 0.47 11.50
CA LEU A 71 -3.13 0.23 12.93
C LEU A 71 -1.82 0.19 13.73
N MET A 72 -0.67 0.11 13.04
CA MET A 72 0.63 -0.02 13.67
C MET A 72 1.40 1.32 13.74
N PRO A 73 2.18 1.59 14.81
CA PRO A 73 2.99 2.80 14.96
C PRO A 73 4.32 2.74 14.19
N VAL A 74 4.26 2.39 12.90
CA VAL A 74 5.42 2.11 12.02
C VAL A 74 5.51 3.04 10.80
N ALA A 75 4.64 4.04 10.68
CA ALA A 75 4.49 4.88 9.48
C ALA A 75 5.81 5.56 9.03
N GLY A 76 6.74 5.79 9.95
CA GLY A 76 8.03 6.42 9.66
C GLY A 76 9.16 5.51 9.23
N ARG A 77 8.94 4.19 9.09
CA ARG A 77 9.98 3.23 8.74
C ARG A 77 9.79 2.72 7.32
N ARG A 78 10.00 3.61 6.33
CA ARG A 78 9.70 3.31 4.92
C ARG A 78 10.39 2.03 4.42
N ALA A 79 11.66 1.84 4.74
CA ALA A 79 12.40 0.63 4.35
C ALA A 79 11.75 -0.64 4.91
N LEU A 80 11.42 -0.66 6.21
CA LEU A 80 10.71 -1.77 6.85
C LEU A 80 9.35 -2.04 6.19
N LEU A 81 8.56 -1.00 5.94
CA LEU A 81 7.26 -1.14 5.29
C LEU A 81 7.39 -1.76 3.89
N TRP A 82 8.41 -1.37 3.12
CA TRP A 82 8.71 -1.99 1.83
C TRP A 82 9.12 -3.46 1.97
N THR A 83 10.02 -3.78 2.90
CA THR A 83 10.43 -5.18 3.15
C THR A 83 9.22 -6.04 3.55
N ALA A 84 8.39 -5.54 4.45
CA ALA A 84 7.17 -6.21 4.88
C ALA A 84 6.16 -6.40 3.73
N ALA A 85 5.99 -5.38 2.88
CA ALA A 85 5.15 -5.46 1.69
C ALA A 85 5.66 -6.50 0.68
N VAL A 86 6.98 -6.55 0.44
CA VAL A 86 7.61 -7.53 -0.46
C VAL A 86 7.46 -8.95 0.08
N ILE A 87 7.62 -9.16 1.39
CA ILE A 87 7.40 -10.47 2.03
C ILE A 87 5.94 -10.91 1.90
N ALA A 88 4.98 -10.02 2.18
CA ALA A 88 3.56 -10.32 2.01
C ALA A 88 3.26 -10.70 0.55
N LEU A 89 3.72 -9.90 -0.41
CA LEU A 89 3.53 -10.15 -1.83
C LEU A 89 4.14 -11.49 -2.27
N GLY A 90 5.40 -11.75 -1.89
CA GLY A 90 6.09 -13.00 -2.21
C GLY A 90 5.36 -14.22 -1.63
N ALA A 91 4.89 -14.12 -0.39
CA ALA A 91 4.11 -15.17 0.25
C ALA A 91 2.75 -15.39 -0.43
N THR A 92 2.07 -14.32 -0.86
CA THR A 92 0.82 -14.42 -1.63
C THR A 92 1.02 -15.15 -2.96
N VAL A 93 2.11 -14.86 -3.68
CA VAL A 93 2.41 -15.51 -4.97
C VAL A 93 2.82 -16.98 -4.78
N LEU A 94 3.62 -17.29 -3.75
CA LEU A 94 4.15 -18.65 -3.56
C LEU A 94 3.16 -19.60 -2.88
N ALA A 95 2.27 -19.10 -2.02
CA ALA A 95 1.38 -19.93 -1.23
C ALA A 95 0.47 -20.84 -2.06
N PRO A 96 -0.17 -20.41 -3.17
CA PRO A 96 -1.00 -21.30 -3.98
C PRO A 96 -0.23 -22.50 -4.53
N HIS A 97 1.00 -22.28 -4.99
CA HIS A 97 1.87 -23.34 -5.49
C HIS A 97 2.30 -24.28 -4.35
N TRP A 98 2.67 -23.71 -3.19
CA TRP A 98 3.04 -24.50 -2.03
C TRP A 98 1.87 -25.38 -1.55
N MET A 99 0.64 -24.87 -1.54
CA MET A 99 -0.53 -25.64 -1.15
C MET A 99 -0.84 -26.76 -2.13
N ALA A 100 -0.73 -26.51 -3.44
CA ALA A 100 -0.83 -27.56 -4.45
C ALA A 100 0.25 -28.65 -4.29
N TYR A 101 1.48 -28.25 -3.96
CA TYR A 101 2.56 -29.18 -3.63
C TYR A 101 2.23 -30.03 -2.39
N ARG A 102 1.77 -29.39 -1.31
CA ARG A 102 1.40 -30.08 -0.07
C ARG A 102 0.23 -31.04 -0.26
N GLU A 103 -0.74 -30.66 -1.09
CA GLU A 103 -1.85 -31.54 -1.47
C GLU A 103 -1.36 -32.76 -2.26
N LEU A 104 -0.50 -32.56 -3.26
CA LEU A 104 0.09 -33.68 -4.00
C LEU A 104 0.84 -34.61 -3.04
N GLN A 105 1.66 -34.06 -2.15
CA GLN A 105 2.41 -34.82 -1.14
C GLN A 105 1.49 -35.61 -0.20
N ALA A 106 0.34 -35.06 0.18
CA ALA A 106 -0.62 -35.75 1.04
C ALA A 106 -1.32 -36.92 0.35
N GLN A 107 -1.37 -36.95 -0.99
CA GLN A 107 -1.92 -38.05 -1.77
C GLN A 107 -0.93 -39.21 -1.97
N ILE A 108 0.35 -38.99 -1.65
CA ILE A 108 1.38 -40.02 -1.79
C ILE A 108 1.27 -41.00 -0.62
N THR A 109 0.69 -42.17 -0.88
CA THR A 109 0.76 -43.33 0.03
C THR A 109 1.96 -44.21 -0.29
N PRO A 110 2.48 -45.01 0.66
CA PRO A 110 3.56 -45.96 0.40
C PRO A 110 3.24 -46.91 -0.77
N GLU A 111 1.97 -47.29 -0.92
CA GLU A 111 1.47 -48.11 -2.03
C GLU A 111 1.56 -47.37 -3.37
N THR A 112 1.16 -46.10 -3.44
CA THR A 112 1.31 -45.30 -4.68
C THR A 112 2.78 -45.12 -5.07
N GLN A 113 3.69 -45.00 -4.09
CA GLN A 113 5.13 -44.96 -4.37
C GLN A 113 5.66 -46.30 -4.89
N LEU A 114 5.20 -47.42 -4.31
CA LEU A 114 5.61 -48.75 -4.73
C LEU A 114 5.11 -49.03 -6.15
N ILE A 115 3.84 -48.74 -6.42
CA ILE A 115 3.23 -48.90 -7.75
C ILE A 115 3.97 -48.02 -8.75
N ALA A 116 4.18 -46.73 -8.47
CA ALA A 116 4.92 -45.83 -9.35
C ALA A 116 6.35 -46.30 -9.64
N LYS A 117 7.04 -46.88 -8.65
CA LYS A 117 8.39 -47.47 -8.82
C LYS A 117 8.35 -48.77 -9.65
N MET A 118 7.30 -49.57 -9.51
CA MET A 118 7.13 -50.82 -10.24
C MET A 118 6.67 -50.60 -11.69
N THR A 119 5.89 -49.55 -11.98
CA THR A 119 5.43 -49.18 -13.33
C THR A 119 6.38 -48.26 -14.09
N ALA A 120 7.44 -47.75 -13.44
CA ALA A 120 8.44 -46.84 -14.02
C ALA A 120 9.28 -47.41 -15.18
N SER A 121 8.94 -48.58 -15.76
CA SER A 121 9.57 -49.06 -17.00
C SER A 121 9.08 -48.33 -18.26
N THR A 122 8.03 -47.50 -18.17
CA THR A 122 7.52 -46.70 -19.29
C THR A 122 7.18 -45.27 -18.85
N GLU A 123 8.14 -44.35 -19.02
CA GLU A 123 8.00 -42.88 -19.12
C GLU A 123 7.24 -42.08 -18.04
N GLU A 124 6.62 -42.68 -17.02
CA GLU A 124 5.89 -41.93 -16.00
C GLU A 124 6.83 -41.29 -14.95
N PRO A 125 6.80 -39.96 -14.78
CA PRO A 125 7.81 -39.27 -13.99
C PRO A 125 7.56 -39.37 -12.49
N ILE A 126 8.65 -39.68 -11.80
CA ILE A 126 8.87 -39.69 -10.35
C ILE A 126 8.14 -38.51 -9.67
N ILE A 127 7.43 -38.81 -8.59
CA ILE A 127 6.74 -37.81 -7.79
C ILE A 127 7.79 -36.88 -7.16
N PRO A 128 7.68 -35.55 -7.35
CA PRO A 128 8.71 -34.61 -6.91
C PRO A 128 8.89 -34.63 -5.39
N GLU A 129 10.13 -34.71 -4.91
CA GLU A 129 10.44 -34.74 -3.47
C GLU A 129 10.60 -33.35 -2.86
N THR A 130 10.89 -32.36 -3.72
CA THR A 130 11.08 -30.98 -3.32
C THR A 130 10.10 -30.04 -4.02
N PHE A 131 9.86 -28.87 -3.42
CA PHE A 131 8.98 -27.85 -4.02
C PHE A 131 9.50 -27.33 -5.37
N GLY A 132 10.83 -27.20 -5.52
CA GLY A 132 11.44 -26.77 -6.78
C GLY A 132 11.24 -27.80 -7.91
N GLU A 133 11.42 -29.08 -7.60
CA GLU A 133 11.11 -30.17 -8.52
C GLU A 133 9.64 -30.20 -8.88
N PHE A 134 8.75 -29.95 -7.91
CA PHE A 134 7.32 -29.86 -8.15
C PHE A 134 6.97 -28.76 -9.14
N LEU A 135 7.57 -27.57 -9.05
CA LEU A 135 7.33 -26.50 -10.01
C LEU A 135 7.78 -26.90 -11.42
N ALA A 136 8.98 -27.49 -11.55
CA ALA A 136 9.49 -27.96 -12.84
C ALA A 136 8.63 -29.11 -13.42
N TRP A 137 8.21 -30.04 -12.58
CA TRP A 137 7.33 -31.16 -12.91
C TRP A 137 5.94 -30.67 -13.34
N SER A 138 5.36 -29.71 -12.61
CA SER A 138 4.07 -29.10 -12.92
C SER A 138 4.13 -28.34 -14.24
N ALA A 139 5.22 -27.58 -14.48
CA ALA A 139 5.43 -26.89 -15.74
C ALA A 139 5.54 -27.86 -16.94
N LYS A 140 6.24 -28.99 -16.79
CA LYS A 140 6.32 -30.03 -17.83
C LYS A 140 4.96 -30.66 -18.13
N ARG A 141 4.19 -31.00 -17.09
CA ARG A 141 2.83 -31.56 -17.24
C ARG A 141 1.85 -30.57 -17.85
N GLY A 142 2.09 -29.28 -17.67
CA GLY A 142 1.28 -28.22 -18.21
C GLY A 142 0.13 -27.81 -17.30
N ARG A 143 -0.52 -26.70 -17.66
CA ARG A 143 -1.76 -26.23 -17.04
C ARG A 143 -2.79 -25.88 -18.11
N PHE A 144 -4.06 -25.99 -17.76
CA PHE A 144 -5.14 -25.55 -18.65
C PHE A 144 -5.43 -24.06 -18.46
N ILE A 145 -5.56 -23.34 -19.56
CA ILE A 145 -6.10 -21.97 -19.61
C ILE A 145 -7.32 -22.01 -20.53
N GLY A 146 -8.50 -21.93 -19.93
CA GLY A 146 -9.76 -22.20 -20.65
C GLY A 146 -9.77 -23.63 -21.20
N ARG A 147 -9.80 -23.76 -22.53
CA ARG A 147 -9.79 -25.07 -23.22
C ARG A 147 -8.40 -25.51 -23.71
N GLN A 148 -7.40 -24.64 -23.62
CA GLN A 148 -6.06 -24.92 -24.15
C GLN A 148 -5.12 -25.37 -23.04
N LYS A 149 -4.34 -26.42 -23.31
CA LYS A 149 -3.28 -26.88 -22.42
C LYS A 149 -1.96 -26.23 -22.84
N ILE A 150 -1.34 -25.49 -21.93
CA ILE A 150 0.00 -24.93 -22.13
C ILE A 150 1.02 -25.77 -21.34
N VAL A 151 2.24 -25.91 -21.86
CA VAL A 151 3.32 -26.74 -21.29
C VAL A 151 4.66 -26.02 -21.31
N GLY A 152 5.58 -26.46 -20.44
CA GLY A 152 6.96 -26.01 -20.41
C GLY A 152 7.08 -24.51 -20.13
N VAL A 153 7.81 -23.79 -20.99
CA VAL A 153 8.12 -22.36 -20.81
C VAL A 153 6.86 -21.49 -20.74
N TRP A 154 5.78 -21.88 -21.40
CA TRP A 154 4.52 -21.13 -21.39
C TRP A 154 3.84 -21.17 -20.03
N VAL A 155 4.01 -22.26 -19.26
CA VAL A 155 3.51 -22.34 -17.88
C VAL A 155 4.24 -21.32 -17.01
N TRP A 156 5.57 -21.27 -17.09
CA TRP A 156 6.37 -20.27 -16.38
C TRP A 156 5.98 -18.84 -16.75
N ALA A 157 5.81 -18.55 -18.05
CA ALA A 157 5.35 -17.24 -18.52
C ALA A 157 3.98 -16.88 -17.94
N SER A 158 3.07 -17.85 -17.86
CA SER A 158 1.74 -17.65 -17.32
C SER A 158 1.73 -17.44 -15.79
N TRP A 159 2.59 -18.14 -15.04
CA TRP A 159 2.80 -17.88 -13.61
C TRP A 159 3.45 -16.52 -13.37
N ALA A 160 4.41 -16.12 -14.21
CA ALA A 160 5.02 -14.80 -14.14
C ALA A 160 3.97 -13.70 -14.39
N LEU A 161 3.06 -13.89 -15.36
CA LEU A 161 1.96 -12.97 -15.60
C LEU A 161 1.02 -12.89 -14.39
N ASP A 162 0.64 -14.03 -13.80
CA ASP A 162 -0.19 -14.06 -12.59
C ASP A 162 0.51 -13.30 -11.44
N ALA A 163 1.81 -13.53 -11.23
CA ALA A 163 2.61 -12.82 -10.22
C ALA A 163 2.70 -11.31 -10.48
N ILE A 164 2.81 -10.87 -11.75
CA ILE A 164 2.78 -9.46 -12.13
C ILE A 164 1.41 -8.86 -11.80
N LEU A 165 0.31 -9.54 -12.09
CA LEU A 165 -1.05 -9.06 -11.81
C LEU A 165 -1.28 -8.92 -10.30
N VAL A 166 -0.88 -9.92 -9.51
CA VAL A 166 -0.90 -9.84 -8.04
C VAL A 166 -0.04 -8.65 -7.58
N GLY A 167 1.18 -8.52 -8.12
CA GLY A 167 2.11 -7.44 -7.77
C GLY A 167 1.59 -6.05 -8.09
N VAL A 168 0.96 -5.84 -9.24
CA VAL A 168 0.34 -4.57 -9.62
C VAL A 168 -0.86 -4.28 -8.71
N GLY A 169 -1.77 -5.25 -8.54
CA GLY A 169 -2.94 -5.10 -7.68
C GLY A 169 -2.57 -4.77 -6.23
N PHE A 170 -1.55 -5.44 -5.69
CA PHE A 170 -1.02 -5.22 -4.35
C PHE A 170 -0.26 -3.90 -4.23
N GLY A 171 0.55 -3.58 -5.24
CA GLY A 171 1.43 -2.41 -5.25
C GLY A 171 0.67 -1.08 -5.33
N LEU A 172 -0.48 -1.02 -5.98
CA LEU A 172 -1.29 0.21 -6.09
C LEU A 172 -1.73 0.79 -4.72
N PRO A 173 -2.42 0.04 -3.83
CA PRO A 173 -2.80 0.55 -2.51
C PRO A 173 -1.59 0.79 -1.62
N VAL A 174 -0.54 -0.05 -1.70
CA VAL A 174 0.70 0.14 -0.93
C VAL A 174 1.38 1.44 -1.34
N ARG A 175 1.50 1.72 -2.64
CA ARG A 175 2.04 2.97 -3.16
C ARG A 175 1.24 4.18 -2.70
N ASP A 176 -0.09 4.10 -2.69
CA ASP A 176 -0.94 5.18 -2.16
C ASP A 176 -0.68 5.40 -0.67
N LEU A 177 -0.60 4.32 0.12
CA LEU A 177 -0.31 4.39 1.55
C LEU A 177 1.04 5.03 1.82
N MET A 178 2.10 4.59 1.12
CA MET A 178 3.47 5.05 1.33
C MET A 178 3.69 6.53 0.97
N ARG A 179 2.78 7.11 0.17
CA ARG A 179 2.76 8.54 -0.15
C ARG A 179 2.05 9.38 0.90
N LYS A 180 1.32 8.78 1.83
CA LYS A 180 0.61 9.55 2.85
C LYS A 180 1.62 10.18 3.80
N PRO A 181 1.43 11.44 4.18
CA PRO A 181 2.29 12.06 5.17
C PRO A 181 2.05 11.42 6.54
N TYR A 182 3.09 11.37 7.36
CA TYR A 182 3.06 10.77 8.68
C TYR A 182 3.78 11.68 9.68
N CYS A 183 3.38 11.57 10.94
CA CYS A 183 4.05 12.27 12.02
C CYS A 183 5.32 11.52 12.44
N ARG A 184 6.50 12.16 12.36
CA ARG A 184 7.77 11.55 12.81
C ARG A 184 7.80 11.29 14.32
N THR A 185 7.16 12.17 15.10
CA THR A 185 7.08 12.08 16.57
C THR A 185 6.21 10.91 17.03
N CYS A 186 4.93 10.87 16.61
CA CYS A 186 4.00 9.81 17.02
C CYS A 186 4.09 8.54 16.17
N ARG A 187 4.81 8.57 15.04
CA ARG A 187 4.89 7.47 14.05
C ARG A 187 3.55 6.98 13.53
N THR A 188 2.55 7.87 13.49
CA THR A 188 1.22 7.61 12.96
C THR A 188 0.98 8.38 11.68
N TRP A 189 0.09 7.84 10.83
CA TRP A 189 -0.35 8.50 9.61
C TRP A 189 -1.17 9.75 9.95
N LEU A 190 -0.93 10.86 9.23
CA LEU A 190 -1.77 12.04 9.38
C LEU A 190 -3.14 11.80 8.75
N ARG A 191 -4.19 12.34 9.37
CA ARG A 191 -5.56 12.27 8.85
C ARG A 191 -6.04 13.65 8.42
N PRO A 192 -6.85 13.77 7.36
CA PRO A 192 -7.57 15.02 7.10
C PRO A 192 -8.47 15.35 8.29
N ILE A 193 -8.33 16.57 8.80
CA ILE A 193 -9.23 17.14 9.81
C ILE A 193 -10.11 18.23 9.20
N LEU A 194 -9.61 18.89 8.14
CA LEU A 194 -10.32 19.93 7.42
C LEU A 194 -10.00 19.82 5.93
N ALA A 195 -11.02 19.97 5.10
CA ALA A 195 -10.88 20.08 3.66
C ALA A 195 -11.91 21.10 3.16
N ARG A 196 -11.45 22.16 2.48
CA ARG A 196 -12.30 23.24 1.96
C ARG A 196 -11.80 23.68 0.59
N ASN A 197 -12.70 23.98 -0.32
CA ASN A 197 -12.35 24.69 -1.55
C ASN A 197 -12.38 26.19 -1.24
N LEU A 198 -11.31 26.89 -1.59
CA LEU A 198 -11.11 28.31 -1.38
C LEU A 198 -10.96 28.99 -2.74
N SER A 199 -11.55 30.17 -2.87
CA SER A 199 -11.15 31.12 -3.92
C SER A 199 -9.68 31.52 -3.75
N LEU A 200 -9.04 31.99 -4.82
CA LEU A 200 -7.65 32.45 -4.75
C LEU A 200 -7.47 33.54 -3.67
N ARG A 201 -8.41 34.49 -3.60
CA ARG A 201 -8.41 35.56 -2.58
C ARG A 201 -8.52 35.03 -1.15
N GLU A 202 -9.35 34.01 -0.91
CA GLU A 202 -9.41 33.35 0.41
C GLU A 202 -8.11 32.61 0.73
N ALA A 203 -7.53 31.91 -0.25
CA ALA A 203 -6.28 31.19 -0.06
C ALA A 203 -5.10 32.14 0.24
N GLU A 204 -5.01 33.27 -0.45
CA GLU A 204 -4.02 34.34 -0.18
C GLU A 204 -4.20 34.93 1.22
N ARG A 205 -5.45 35.21 1.64
CA ARG A 205 -5.75 35.67 3.01
C ARG A 205 -5.32 34.65 4.06
N VAL A 206 -5.63 33.38 3.84
CA VAL A 206 -5.22 32.29 4.74
C VAL A 206 -3.69 32.19 4.80
N ALA A 207 -3.03 32.23 3.65
CA ALA A 207 -1.57 32.17 3.56
C ALA A 207 -0.91 33.34 4.31
N ALA A 208 -1.40 34.57 4.11
CA ALA A 208 -0.91 35.75 4.80
C ALA A 208 -1.06 35.64 6.32
N ARG A 209 -2.20 35.12 6.82
CA ARG A 209 -2.42 34.92 8.27
C ARG A 209 -1.55 33.84 8.87
N CYS A 210 -1.22 32.81 8.10
CA CYS A 210 -0.29 31.76 8.50
C CYS A 210 1.18 32.16 8.26
N SER A 211 1.47 33.43 7.92
CA SER A 211 2.82 33.92 7.61
C SER A 211 3.53 33.12 6.51
N LEU A 212 2.76 32.58 5.56
CA LEU A 212 3.31 31.87 4.40
C LEU A 212 3.84 32.87 3.37
N PRO A 213 4.89 32.52 2.61
CA PRO A 213 5.41 33.38 1.55
C PRO A 213 4.32 33.80 0.54
N SER A 214 4.30 35.07 0.15
CA SER A 214 3.33 35.60 -0.81
C SER A 214 3.47 35.01 -2.21
N ASN A 215 4.64 34.44 -2.53
CA ASN A 215 4.93 33.75 -3.79
C ASN A 215 4.55 32.25 -3.78
N CYS A 216 3.84 31.76 -2.76
CA CYS A 216 3.40 30.36 -2.68
C CYS A 216 2.40 29.96 -3.78
N PHE A 217 1.71 30.94 -4.37
CA PHE A 217 0.73 30.70 -5.42
C PHE A 217 1.22 31.27 -6.75
N PRO A 218 1.32 30.47 -7.83
CA PRO A 218 1.57 30.99 -9.17
C PRO A 218 0.55 32.08 -9.53
N GLY A 219 1.02 33.25 -9.98
CA GLY A 219 0.17 34.41 -10.29
C GLY A 219 -0.87 34.19 -11.40
N ASN A 220 -0.77 33.07 -12.14
CA ASN A 220 -1.68 32.70 -13.23
C ASN A 220 -2.77 31.69 -12.80
N LEU A 221 -2.93 31.42 -11.50
CA LEU A 221 -3.95 30.50 -11.01
C LEU A 221 -5.33 31.18 -11.02
N HIS A 222 -6.13 30.90 -12.05
CA HIS A 222 -7.53 31.34 -12.10
C HIS A 222 -8.51 30.32 -11.48
N GLU A 223 -8.01 29.12 -11.15
CA GLU A 223 -8.81 28.03 -10.61
C GLU A 223 -8.91 28.08 -9.07
N PRO A 224 -10.03 27.61 -8.48
CA PRO A 224 -10.15 27.50 -7.04
C PRO A 224 -9.09 26.54 -6.47
N LEU A 225 -8.61 26.83 -5.27
CA LEU A 225 -7.63 26.02 -4.55
C LEU A 225 -8.33 25.14 -3.53
N ARG A 226 -7.89 23.90 -3.38
CA ARG A 226 -8.33 23.02 -2.31
C ARG A 226 -7.36 23.11 -1.14
N LEU A 227 -7.82 23.69 -0.04
CA LEU A 227 -7.15 23.66 1.24
C LEU A 227 -7.42 22.33 1.95
N ARG A 228 -6.36 21.71 2.46
CA ARG A 228 -6.44 20.53 3.32
C ARG A 228 -5.56 20.72 4.55
N VAL A 229 -6.14 20.52 5.72
CA VAL A 229 -5.37 20.43 6.97
C VAL A 229 -5.34 18.98 7.42
N LEU A 230 -4.13 18.50 7.68
CA LEU A 230 -3.87 17.17 8.20
C LEU A 230 -3.47 17.27 9.67
N GLY A 231 -4.06 16.43 10.52
CA GLY A 231 -3.73 16.35 11.93
C GLY A 231 -3.16 14.98 12.31
N CYS A 232 -2.23 14.97 13.26
CA CYS A 232 -1.71 13.75 13.87
C CYS A 232 -2.77 13.08 14.76
N ARG A 233 -2.87 11.74 14.72
CA ARG A 233 -3.75 10.97 15.62
C ARG A 233 -3.21 10.86 17.05
N GLY A 234 -1.90 10.98 17.24
CA GLY A 234 -1.25 10.80 18.54
C GLY A 234 -1.26 12.04 19.43
N ALA A 235 -2.11 13.04 19.14
CA ALA A 235 -2.28 14.26 19.92
C ALA A 235 -1.00 15.10 20.15
N CYS A 236 0.07 14.90 19.38
CA CYS A 236 1.29 15.72 19.51
C CYS A 236 1.15 17.17 19.01
N GLY A 237 -0.04 17.59 18.58
CA GLY A 237 -0.26 18.92 17.99
C GLY A 237 0.41 19.13 16.62
N GLY A 238 0.91 18.06 15.98
CA GLY A 238 1.48 18.16 14.64
C GLY A 238 0.38 18.30 13.58
N PHE A 239 0.35 19.46 12.92
CA PHE A 239 -0.55 19.76 11.81
C PHE A 239 0.24 20.03 10.53
N VAL A 240 -0.31 19.67 9.38
CA VAL A 240 0.26 19.98 8.06
C VAL A 240 -0.80 20.64 7.21
N LEU A 241 -0.49 21.84 6.71
CA LEU A 241 -1.30 22.58 5.77
C LEU A 241 -0.89 22.21 4.35
N GLN A 242 -1.86 21.87 3.51
CA GLN A 242 -1.63 21.56 2.11
C GLN A 242 -2.58 22.36 1.22
N PHE A 243 -2.03 23.02 0.19
CA PHE A 243 -2.81 23.63 -0.88
C PHE A 243 -2.68 22.80 -2.15
N PHE A 244 -3.80 22.53 -2.81
CA PHE A 244 -3.85 21.83 -4.10
C PHE A 244 -4.54 22.69 -5.15
N SER A 245 -4.02 22.74 -6.36
CA SER A 245 -4.81 23.17 -7.53
C SER A 245 -5.79 22.05 -7.91
N VAL A 246 -6.97 22.42 -8.40
CA VAL A 246 -7.93 21.46 -8.95
C VAL A 246 -7.25 20.71 -10.11
N GLY A 247 -7.33 19.38 -10.09
CA GLY A 247 -6.64 18.52 -11.07
C GLY A 247 -5.21 18.13 -10.73
N HIS A 248 -4.54 18.78 -9.77
CA HIS A 248 -3.19 18.42 -9.33
C HIS A 248 -3.21 17.41 -8.17
N ARG A 249 -2.44 16.31 -8.30
CA ARG A 249 -2.30 15.30 -7.25
C ARG A 249 -1.24 15.64 -6.19
N ARG A 250 -0.30 16.54 -6.50
CA ARG A 250 0.73 17.00 -5.57
C ARG A 250 0.31 18.35 -4.97
N PRO A 251 0.58 18.59 -3.68
CA PRO A 251 0.36 19.90 -3.10
C PRO A 251 1.28 20.92 -3.79
N LEU A 252 0.75 22.12 -4.04
CA LEU A 252 1.52 23.28 -4.45
C LEU A 252 2.39 23.80 -3.30
N LEU A 253 1.85 23.72 -2.09
CA LEU A 253 2.51 24.11 -0.85
C LEU A 253 2.18 23.08 0.23
N GLU A 254 3.20 22.69 0.99
CA GLU A 254 3.07 21.83 2.17
C GLU A 254 3.89 22.43 3.31
N GLU A 255 3.20 22.89 4.36
CA GLU A 255 3.84 23.57 5.50
C GLU A 255 3.40 22.92 6.82
N SER A 256 4.34 22.75 7.76
CA SER A 256 4.01 22.30 9.11
C SER A 256 3.43 23.45 9.93
N LEU A 257 2.26 23.25 10.53
CA LEU A 257 1.62 24.24 11.40
C LEU A 257 1.83 23.88 12.87
N SER A 258 2.08 24.90 13.68
CA SER A 258 1.96 24.80 15.14
C SER A 258 0.48 24.80 15.56
N SER A 259 0.18 24.33 16.77
CA SER A 259 -1.19 24.38 17.32
C SER A 259 -1.77 25.80 17.37
N ALA A 260 -0.93 26.81 17.65
CA ALA A 260 -1.35 28.21 17.66
C ALA A 260 -1.75 28.69 16.26
N MET A 261 -0.97 28.34 15.23
CA MET A 261 -1.33 28.66 13.84
C MET A 261 -2.59 27.93 13.39
N PHE A 262 -2.79 26.69 13.84
CA PHE A 262 -4.02 25.95 13.54
C PHE A 262 -5.26 26.61 14.18
N ALA A 263 -5.16 27.11 15.42
CA ALA A 263 -6.25 27.85 16.06
C ALA A 263 -6.57 29.14 15.28
N GLN A 264 -5.55 29.92 14.92
CA GLN A 264 -5.71 31.12 14.08
C GLN A 264 -6.34 30.81 12.72
N LEU A 265 -5.96 29.69 12.10
CA LEU A 265 -6.55 29.21 10.85
C LEU A 265 -8.04 28.88 11.03
N ASN A 266 -8.39 28.17 12.09
CA ASN A 266 -9.77 27.79 12.37
C ASN A 266 -10.65 29.03 12.60
N ASP A 267 -10.17 30.00 13.37
CA ASP A 267 -10.87 31.28 13.60
C ASP A 267 -11.04 32.06 12.29
N SER A 268 -10.02 32.04 11.43
CA SER A 268 -10.05 32.70 10.12
C SER A 268 -11.06 32.10 9.16
N LEU A 269 -11.29 30.79 9.26
CA LEU A 269 -12.25 30.08 8.42
C LEU A 269 -13.67 30.12 8.98
N ALA A 270 -13.82 30.33 10.29
CA ALA A 270 -15.10 30.49 10.98
C ALA A 270 -15.67 31.90 10.87
N ALA A 271 -14.82 32.92 10.69
CA ALA A 271 -15.27 34.27 10.40
C ALA A 271 -16.12 34.24 9.11
N PRO A 272 -17.45 34.51 9.18
CA PRO A 272 -18.24 34.64 7.97
C PRO A 272 -17.57 35.70 7.10
N GLU A 273 -17.62 35.53 5.78
CA GLU A 273 -17.37 36.67 4.90
C GLU A 273 -18.37 37.72 5.35
N ALA A 274 -17.90 38.68 6.15
CA ALA A 274 -18.62 39.91 6.43
C ALA A 274 -18.87 40.43 5.03
N SER A 275 -20.10 40.21 4.55
CA SER A 275 -20.44 40.30 3.15
C SER A 275 -19.85 41.62 2.70
N ASP A 276 -18.91 41.53 1.77
CA ASP A 276 -18.32 42.70 1.12
C ASP A 276 -19.46 43.26 0.27
N ALA A 277 -20.44 43.85 0.96
CA ALA A 277 -21.54 44.62 0.45
C ALA A 277 -20.91 45.92 -0.03
N SER A 278 -20.04 45.78 -1.04
CA SER A 278 -19.62 46.88 -1.87
C SER A 278 -20.92 47.54 -2.32
N PRO A 279 -21.17 48.80 -1.92
CA PRO A 279 -22.35 49.49 -2.35
C PRO A 279 -22.29 49.50 -3.88
N ARG A 280 -23.23 48.81 -4.53
CA ARG A 280 -23.43 48.93 -5.98
C ARG A 280 -23.70 50.41 -6.22
N ARG A 281 -22.67 51.17 -6.59
CA ARG A 281 -22.83 52.53 -7.11
C ARG A 281 -23.67 52.39 -8.37
N ARG A 282 -24.93 52.82 -8.28
CA ARG A 282 -25.77 53.11 -9.43
C ARG A 282 -25.28 54.39 -10.09
#